data_AF-A0A9W9ZEQ3-F1
#
_entry.id   AF-A0A9W9ZEQ3-F1
#
_cell.length_a   1.000
_cell.length_b   1.000
_cell.length_c   1.000
_cell.angle_alpha   90.00
_cell.angle_beta   90.00
_cell.angle_gamma   90.00
#
_symmetry.space_group_name_H-M   'P 1'
#
loop_
_entity.id
_entity.type
_entity.pdbx_description
1 polymer ?
#
loop_
_entity_poly.entity_id
_entity_poly.type
_entity_poly.pdbx_seq_one_letter_code
_entity_poly.pdbx_strand_id
1 'polypeptide(L)'
;MSETTYTLIGRDAEKIKCRLCSRQVCVKVVTLTLYFAVLLWRFIGLILYSIHATDCFFREKLASYRCKNFTLFSHADELEIAWQSASVINTLLVVLVLMKVPDYEGYLSALRNNSKHARFWSLFCQLLVAVTYNVIVISTESLGISKFIEVGFILGEISTTLVVYLWNNVPAPWRESRLPARHLAYTLTLIVFILENLYLFILMSTQAAFEVTGVNNFRRTPSALQAITLVVNAAEATFYYAMMKFFWNKWFDDRRNLLINDNV
;
A
#
# COMPACT_ATOMS: atom_id res chain seq x y z
N MET A 1 20.89 57.49 39.38
CA MET A 1 19.93 57.30 38.26
C MET A 1 20.38 56.05 37.54
N SER A 2 19.62 54.96 37.66
CA SER A 2 20.01 53.62 37.21
C SER A 2 19.64 53.44 35.74
N GLU A 3 20.61 53.25 34.86
CA GLU A 3 20.38 52.83 33.48
C GLU A 3 20.12 51.33 33.45
N THR A 4 18.88 50.96 33.22
CA THR A 4 18.44 49.57 33.07
C THR A 4 18.80 49.04 31.68
N THR A 5 19.52 47.92 31.72
CA THR A 5 19.93 47.06 30.61
C THR A 5 18.71 46.49 29.85
N TYR A 6 18.43 46.96 28.63
CA TYR A 6 17.33 46.43 27.79
C TYR A 6 17.75 45.91 26.41
N THR A 7 19.04 45.58 26.18
CA THR A 7 19.53 45.18 24.85
C THR A 7 19.98 43.72 24.72
N LEU A 8 19.95 42.91 25.79
CA LEU A 8 20.43 41.52 25.76
C LEU A 8 19.37 40.46 25.39
N ILE A 9 18.07 40.76 25.52
CA ILE A 9 16.99 39.78 25.33
C ILE A 9 16.71 39.50 23.83
N GLY A 10 16.91 40.49 22.95
CA GLY A 10 16.62 40.34 21.52
C GLY A 10 17.56 39.36 20.80
N ARG A 11 18.85 39.37 21.15
CA ARG A 11 19.89 38.58 20.45
C ARG A 11 19.81 37.08 20.80
N ASP A 12 19.41 36.75 22.02
CA ASP A 12 19.20 35.37 22.45
C ASP A 12 17.88 34.80 21.92
N ALA A 13 16.82 35.59 21.88
CA ALA A 13 15.55 35.20 21.24
C ALA A 13 15.73 34.89 19.74
N GLU A 14 16.54 35.69 19.03
CA GLU A 14 16.84 35.48 17.62
C GLU A 14 17.71 34.23 17.37
N LYS A 15 18.72 33.99 18.22
CA LYS A 15 19.52 32.75 18.20
C LYS A 15 18.70 31.49 18.51
N ILE A 16 17.74 31.59 19.43
CA ILE A 16 16.82 30.47 19.75
C ILE A 16 15.88 30.21 18.56
N LYS A 17 15.30 31.27 17.98
CA LYS A 17 14.42 31.18 16.79
C LYS A 17 15.16 30.62 15.57
N CYS A 18 16.42 31.01 15.36
CA CYS A 18 17.27 30.49 14.28
C CYS A 18 17.64 29.01 14.49
N ARG A 19 17.96 28.59 15.73
CA ARG A 19 18.19 27.18 16.07
C ARG A 19 16.94 26.31 15.93
N LEU A 20 15.78 26.81 16.35
CA LEU A 20 14.50 26.11 16.14
C LEU A 20 14.16 25.99 14.64
N CYS A 21 14.39 27.04 13.86
CA CYS A 21 14.16 27.03 12.40
C CYS A 21 15.09 26.03 11.70
N SER A 22 16.38 26.05 12.03
CA SER A 22 17.37 25.09 11.51
C SER A 22 17.03 23.64 11.87
N ARG A 23 16.65 23.39 13.13
CA ARG A 23 16.22 22.05 13.58
C ARG A 23 14.95 21.59 12.87
N GLN A 24 13.97 22.48 12.67
CA GLN A 24 12.72 22.15 11.98
C GLN A 24 12.95 21.86 10.49
N VAL A 25 13.87 22.58 9.84
CA VAL A 25 14.29 22.30 8.46
C VAL A 25 15.02 20.96 8.38
N CYS A 26 15.96 20.70 9.29
CA CYS A 26 16.70 19.44 9.34
C CYS A 26 15.76 18.24 9.54
N VAL A 27 14.80 18.32 10.46
CA VAL A 27 13.79 17.27 10.67
C VAL A 27 12.97 17.04 9.39
N LYS A 28 12.49 18.10 8.73
CA LYS A 28 11.71 17.97 7.48
C LYS A 28 12.51 17.30 6.36
N VAL A 29 13.78 17.66 6.20
CA VAL A 29 14.67 17.06 5.20
C VAL A 29 14.89 15.58 5.51
N VAL A 30 15.26 15.26 6.75
CA VAL A 30 15.48 13.87 7.19
C VAL A 30 14.23 13.02 6.99
N THR A 31 13.05 13.51 7.39
CA THR A 31 11.78 12.80 7.18
C THR A 31 11.51 12.54 5.71
N LEU A 32 11.73 13.53 4.84
CA LEU A 32 11.49 13.38 3.41
C LEU A 32 12.49 12.42 2.75
N THR A 33 13.76 12.50 3.12
CA THR A 33 14.80 11.56 2.66
C THR A 33 14.51 10.14 3.09
N LEU A 34 14.11 9.93 4.36
CA LEU A 34 13.69 8.62 4.86
C LEU A 34 12.47 8.10 4.09
N TYR A 35 11.50 8.95 3.80
CA TYR A 35 10.33 8.58 3.00
C TYR A 35 10.70 8.12 1.59
N PHE A 36 11.60 8.84 0.91
CA PHE A 36 12.10 8.43 -0.40
C PHE A 36 12.90 7.12 -0.33
N ALA A 37 13.69 6.90 0.72
CA ALA A 37 14.40 5.64 0.92
C ALA A 37 13.43 4.47 1.10
N VAL A 38 12.35 4.65 1.86
CA VAL A 38 11.29 3.64 2.03
C VAL A 38 10.57 3.38 0.72
N LEU A 39 10.23 4.41 -0.07
CA LEU A 39 9.63 4.24 -1.39
C LEU A 39 10.54 3.49 -2.36
N LEU A 40 11.83 3.84 -2.37
CA LEU A 40 12.82 3.18 -3.20
C LEU A 40 12.97 1.71 -2.81
N TRP A 41 13.03 1.41 -1.50
CA TRP A 41 13.05 0.04 -1.01
C TRP A 41 11.78 -0.74 -1.38
N ARG A 42 10.60 -0.12 -1.25
CA ARG A 42 9.34 -0.72 -1.68
C ARG A 42 9.35 -1.07 -3.16
N PHE A 43 9.87 -0.19 -4.01
CA PHE A 43 10.00 -0.42 -5.45
C PHE A 43 11.00 -1.55 -5.78
N ILE A 44 12.20 -1.53 -5.17
CA ILE A 44 13.20 -2.59 -5.36
C ILE A 44 12.65 -3.93 -4.86
N GLY A 45 12.01 -3.94 -3.68
CA GLY A 45 11.39 -5.12 -3.10
C GLY A 45 10.30 -5.70 -4.00
N LEU A 46 9.49 -4.85 -4.65
CA LEU A 46 8.49 -5.29 -5.62
C LEU A 46 9.15 -5.99 -6.82
N ILE A 47 10.27 -5.47 -7.32
CA ILE A 47 11.02 -6.11 -8.40
C ILE A 47 11.53 -7.49 -7.93
N LEU A 48 12.15 -7.57 -6.75
CA LEU A 48 12.69 -8.83 -6.22
C LEU A 48 11.57 -9.86 -5.99
N TYR A 49 10.48 -9.46 -5.34
CA TYR A 49 9.30 -10.29 -5.14
C TYR A 49 8.73 -10.74 -6.48
N SER A 50 8.61 -9.84 -7.46
CA SER A 50 8.05 -10.20 -8.75
C SER A 50 8.90 -11.24 -9.49
N ILE A 51 10.22 -11.15 -9.40
CA ILE A 51 11.11 -12.17 -9.97
C ILE A 51 10.92 -13.51 -9.24
N HIS A 52 10.91 -13.49 -7.90
CA HIS A 52 10.74 -14.69 -7.09
C HIS A 52 9.41 -15.40 -7.38
N ALA A 53 8.29 -14.68 -7.22
CA ALA A 53 6.96 -15.23 -7.42
C ALA A 53 6.72 -15.68 -8.87
N THR A 54 7.23 -14.95 -9.85
CA THR A 54 7.07 -15.32 -11.26
C THR A 54 7.91 -16.55 -11.63
N ASP A 55 9.16 -16.66 -11.17
CA ASP A 55 10.00 -17.85 -11.41
C ASP A 55 9.35 -19.10 -10.82
N CYS A 56 8.91 -19.00 -9.56
CA CYS A 56 8.28 -20.09 -8.85
C CYS A 56 6.94 -20.51 -9.47
N PHE A 57 6.14 -19.54 -9.92
CA PHE A 57 4.92 -19.81 -10.66
C PHE A 57 5.20 -20.54 -11.99
N PHE A 58 6.16 -20.07 -12.79
CA PHE A 58 6.38 -20.67 -14.11
C PHE A 58 7.10 -22.03 -14.04
N ARG A 59 8.06 -22.19 -13.12
CA ARG A 59 8.88 -23.41 -13.02
C ARG A 59 8.22 -24.51 -12.19
N GLU A 60 7.67 -24.17 -11.03
CA GLU A 60 7.15 -25.16 -10.09
C GLU A 60 5.62 -25.17 -10.01
N LYS A 61 4.93 -24.18 -10.57
CA LYS A 61 3.46 -24.02 -10.49
C LYS A 61 2.99 -23.94 -9.03
N LEU A 62 3.77 -23.25 -8.20
CA LEU A 62 3.54 -23.04 -6.78
C LEU A 62 3.53 -21.55 -6.43
N ALA A 63 2.95 -21.22 -5.28
CA ALA A 63 3.16 -19.93 -4.63
C ALA A 63 4.63 -19.74 -4.22
N SER A 64 5.09 -18.47 -4.16
CA SER A 64 6.51 -18.11 -3.91
C SER A 64 7.09 -18.79 -2.68
N TYR A 65 6.43 -18.68 -1.53
CA TYR A 65 6.87 -19.25 -0.25
C TYR A 65 6.87 -20.80 -0.17
N ARG A 66 6.46 -21.50 -1.24
CA ARG A 66 6.52 -22.98 -1.33
C ARG A 66 7.57 -23.48 -2.31
N CYS A 67 8.21 -22.55 -2.99
CA CYS A 67 9.24 -22.80 -3.99
C CYS A 67 10.50 -23.31 -3.30
N LYS A 68 11.02 -24.47 -3.73
CA LYS A 68 12.21 -25.08 -3.10
C LYS A 68 13.49 -24.86 -3.89
N ASN A 69 13.40 -24.63 -5.20
CA ASN A 69 14.57 -24.59 -6.09
C ASN A 69 14.82 -23.20 -6.68
N PHE A 70 14.43 -22.14 -5.97
CA PHE A 70 14.79 -20.79 -6.35
C PHE A 70 16.27 -20.52 -6.07
N THR A 71 17.03 -20.08 -7.07
CA THR A 71 18.50 -19.94 -6.98
C THR A 71 19.04 -18.57 -7.37
N LEU A 72 18.20 -17.64 -7.82
CA LEU A 72 18.67 -16.36 -8.36
C LEU A 72 19.23 -15.43 -7.27
N PHE A 73 18.64 -15.48 -6.07
CA PHE A 73 19.16 -14.83 -4.88
C PHE A 73 18.81 -15.65 -3.63
N SER A 74 19.66 -15.54 -2.61
CA SER A 74 19.42 -16.16 -1.30
C SER A 74 18.40 -15.35 -0.50
N HIS A 75 17.81 -15.98 0.51
CA HIS A 75 16.87 -15.34 1.44
C HIS A 75 15.62 -14.72 0.77
N ALA A 76 15.05 -15.43 -0.19
CA ALA A 76 13.95 -14.92 -0.99
C ALA A 76 12.66 -14.71 -0.17
N ASP A 77 12.36 -15.61 0.75
CA ASP A 77 11.22 -15.50 1.68
C ASP A 77 11.41 -14.31 2.64
N GLU A 78 12.63 -14.10 3.14
CA GLU A 78 12.95 -12.97 4.02
C GLU A 78 12.86 -11.63 3.28
N LEU A 79 13.27 -11.59 2.01
CA LEU A 79 13.13 -10.42 1.15
C LEU A 79 11.67 -10.11 0.83
N GLU A 80 10.85 -11.15 0.60
CA GLU A 80 9.39 -11.01 0.44
C GLU A 80 8.75 -10.42 1.70
N ILE A 81 9.09 -10.97 2.88
CA ILE A 81 8.64 -10.43 4.17
C ILE A 81 9.08 -8.98 4.37
N ALA A 82 10.35 -8.67 4.06
CA ALA A 82 10.90 -7.32 4.22
C ALA A 82 10.24 -6.31 3.28
N TRP A 83 9.96 -6.71 2.04
CA TRP A 83 9.20 -5.90 1.08
C TRP A 83 7.76 -5.68 1.56
N GLN A 84 7.06 -6.74 1.93
CA GLN A 84 5.67 -6.67 2.41
C GLN A 84 5.55 -5.76 3.63
N SER A 85 6.45 -5.92 4.60
CA SER A 85 6.52 -5.08 5.80
C SER A 85 6.73 -3.62 5.45
N ALA A 86 7.66 -3.32 4.53
CA ALA A 86 7.91 -1.97 4.07
C ALA A 86 6.70 -1.37 3.32
N SER A 87 5.99 -2.18 2.53
CA SER A 87 4.77 -1.76 1.83
C SER A 87 3.66 -1.39 2.83
N VAL A 88 3.41 -2.23 3.84
CA VAL A 88 2.43 -1.94 4.90
C VAL A 88 2.81 -0.68 5.68
N ILE A 89 4.08 -0.55 6.12
CA ILE A 89 4.54 0.63 6.85
C ILE A 89 4.38 1.90 5.99
N ASN A 90 4.79 1.86 4.73
CA ASN A 90 4.64 3.00 3.82
C ASN A 90 3.17 3.38 3.63
N THR A 91 2.29 2.39 3.47
CA THR A 91 0.85 2.61 3.30
C THR A 91 0.23 3.24 4.55
N LEU A 92 0.60 2.78 5.75
CA LEU A 92 0.18 3.42 7.01
C LEU A 92 0.71 4.85 7.15
N LEU A 93 1.93 5.13 6.72
CA LEU A 93 2.46 6.50 6.69
C LEU A 93 1.63 7.40 5.77
N VAL A 94 1.21 6.90 4.60
CA VAL A 94 0.32 7.64 3.68
C VAL A 94 -1.03 7.92 4.35
N VAL A 95 -1.63 6.95 5.04
CA VAL A 95 -2.85 7.15 5.83
C VAL A 95 -2.66 8.28 6.85
N LEU A 96 -1.58 8.23 7.64
CA LEU A 96 -1.29 9.25 8.66
C LEU A 96 -1.10 10.65 8.04
N VAL A 97 -0.43 10.74 6.88
CA VAL A 97 -0.28 12.01 6.15
C VAL A 97 -1.63 12.53 5.68
N LEU A 98 -2.49 11.66 5.14
CA LEU A 98 -3.82 12.05 4.66
C LEU A 98 -4.73 12.57 5.77
N MET A 99 -4.63 11.98 6.96
CA MET A 99 -5.34 12.44 8.16
C MET A 99 -4.90 13.83 8.64
N LYS A 100 -3.77 14.36 8.14
CA LYS A 100 -3.21 15.67 8.51
C LYS A 100 -3.42 16.74 7.45
N VAL A 101 -4.03 16.40 6.30
CA VAL A 101 -4.31 17.38 5.23
C VAL A 101 -5.40 18.35 5.71
N PRO A 102 -5.29 19.67 5.46
CA PRO A 102 -6.27 20.66 5.95
C PRO A 102 -7.71 20.38 5.51
N ASP A 103 -7.89 19.80 4.32
CA ASP A 103 -9.18 19.43 3.74
C ASP A 103 -9.78 18.13 4.34
N TYR A 104 -9.13 17.52 5.33
CA TYR A 104 -9.60 16.28 5.93
C TYR A 104 -10.73 16.54 6.94
N GLU A 105 -11.96 16.19 6.55
CA GLU A 105 -13.16 16.33 7.39
C GLU A 105 -13.29 15.28 8.50
N GLY A 106 -12.29 14.41 8.69
CA GLY A 106 -12.30 13.33 9.67
C GLY A 106 -12.74 11.97 9.13
N TYR A 107 -12.34 10.91 9.83
CA TYR A 107 -12.47 9.52 9.37
C TYR A 107 -13.92 9.09 9.18
N LEU A 108 -14.78 9.40 10.14
CA LEU A 108 -16.21 9.08 10.08
C LEU A 108 -16.93 9.84 8.96
N SER A 109 -16.54 11.10 8.70
CA SER A 109 -17.11 11.87 7.58
C SER A 109 -16.70 11.25 6.25
N ALA A 110 -15.40 10.94 6.09
CA ALA A 110 -14.88 10.29 4.89
C ALA A 110 -15.58 8.96 4.59
N LEU A 111 -15.75 8.10 5.60
CA LEU A 111 -16.47 6.83 5.46
C LEU A 111 -17.95 7.04 5.13
N ARG A 112 -18.64 7.92 5.87
CA ARG A 112 -20.07 8.22 5.64
C ARG A 112 -20.31 8.82 4.25
N ASN A 113 -19.38 9.63 3.76
CA ASN A 113 -19.49 10.20 2.42
C ASN A 113 -19.26 9.11 1.37
N ASN A 114 -18.22 8.29 1.52
CA ASN A 114 -17.93 7.21 0.59
C ASN A 114 -19.04 6.15 0.55
N SER A 115 -19.65 5.80 1.70
CA SER A 115 -20.69 4.76 1.81
C SER A 115 -21.99 5.07 1.07
N LYS A 116 -22.16 6.30 0.58
CA LYS A 116 -23.29 6.68 -0.29
C LYS A 116 -23.13 6.18 -1.72
N HIS A 117 -21.94 5.69 -2.10
CA HIS A 117 -21.61 5.34 -3.47
C HIS A 117 -21.53 3.83 -3.67
N ALA A 118 -22.10 3.31 -4.77
CA ALA A 118 -22.09 1.89 -5.06
C ALA A 118 -20.68 1.29 -5.16
N ARG A 119 -19.72 2.05 -5.73
CA ARG A 119 -18.30 1.62 -5.83
C ARG A 119 -17.62 1.44 -4.48
N PHE A 120 -18.05 2.14 -3.43
CA PHE A 120 -17.54 1.90 -2.08
C PHE A 120 -17.91 0.50 -1.61
N TRP A 121 -19.18 0.11 -1.76
CA TRP A 121 -19.67 -1.20 -1.38
C TRP A 121 -19.09 -2.31 -2.25
N SER A 122 -18.92 -2.06 -3.55
CA SER A 122 -18.22 -2.98 -4.45
C SER A 122 -16.79 -3.23 -3.97
N LEU A 123 -16.02 -2.19 -3.67
CA LEU A 123 -14.65 -2.32 -3.16
C LEU A 123 -14.60 -3.01 -1.79
N PHE A 124 -15.58 -2.73 -0.92
CA PHE A 124 -15.69 -3.39 0.38
C PHE A 124 -15.98 -4.89 0.23
N CYS A 125 -16.89 -5.27 -0.65
CA CYS A 125 -17.15 -6.68 -0.96
C CYS A 125 -15.90 -7.36 -1.56
N GLN A 126 -15.18 -6.69 -2.45
CA GLN A 126 -13.92 -7.20 -3.00
C GLN A 126 -12.86 -7.41 -1.90
N LEU A 127 -12.74 -6.47 -0.95
CA LEU A 127 -11.87 -6.62 0.21
C LEU A 127 -12.24 -7.83 1.05
N LEU A 128 -13.54 -8.04 1.34
CA LEU A 128 -13.98 -9.20 2.12
C LEU A 128 -13.62 -10.52 1.41
N VAL A 129 -13.74 -10.56 0.09
CA VAL A 129 -13.37 -11.73 -0.70
C VAL A 129 -11.86 -11.95 -0.70
N ALA A 130 -11.06 -10.90 -0.89
CA ALA A 130 -9.60 -10.97 -0.83
C ALA A 130 -9.11 -11.49 0.54
N VAL A 131 -9.63 -10.91 1.63
CA VAL A 131 -9.33 -11.37 3.00
C VAL A 131 -9.77 -12.83 3.20
N THR A 132 -10.91 -13.23 2.63
CA THR A 132 -11.38 -14.62 2.72
C THR A 132 -10.41 -15.59 2.06
N TYR A 133 -9.82 -15.24 0.91
CA TYR A 133 -8.81 -16.08 0.26
C TYR A 133 -7.59 -16.28 1.16
N ASN A 134 -7.01 -15.17 1.64
CA ASN A 134 -5.85 -15.21 2.54
C ASN A 134 -6.16 -16.03 3.81
N VAL A 135 -7.37 -15.93 4.38
CA VAL A 135 -7.81 -16.75 5.52
C VAL A 135 -7.89 -18.24 5.18
N ILE A 136 -8.38 -18.61 3.99
CA ILE A 136 -8.39 -20.00 3.51
C ILE A 136 -6.95 -20.52 3.41
N VAL A 137 -6.03 -19.73 2.85
CA VAL A 137 -4.62 -20.11 2.72
C VAL A 137 -3.98 -20.30 4.10
N ILE A 138 -4.14 -19.34 5.02
CA ILE A 138 -3.65 -19.43 6.41
C ILE A 138 -4.17 -20.69 7.12
N SER A 139 -5.44 -21.01 6.91
CA SER A 139 -6.10 -22.14 7.57
C SER A 139 -5.65 -23.50 7.03
N THR A 140 -5.21 -23.55 5.77
CA THR A 140 -4.82 -24.79 5.09
C THR A 140 -3.31 -25.02 5.10
N GLU A 141 -2.50 -23.96 5.23
CA GLU A 141 -1.05 -24.09 5.24
C GLU A 141 -0.50 -24.49 6.61
N SER A 142 0.57 -25.29 6.63
CA SER A 142 1.23 -25.72 7.87
C SER A 142 2.47 -24.89 8.21
N LEU A 143 3.09 -24.25 7.22
CA LEU A 143 4.30 -23.45 7.38
C LEU A 143 3.99 -22.10 8.03
N GLY A 144 4.66 -21.80 9.14
CA GLY A 144 4.48 -20.53 9.86
C GLY A 144 4.86 -19.29 9.04
N ILE A 145 5.88 -19.41 8.17
CA ILE A 145 6.34 -18.35 7.27
C ILE A 145 5.25 -17.94 6.29
N SER A 146 4.59 -18.92 5.65
CA SER A 146 3.46 -18.64 4.76
C SER A 146 2.34 -17.91 5.50
N LYS A 147 1.94 -18.40 6.68
CA LYS A 147 0.90 -17.72 7.48
C LYS A 147 1.24 -16.27 7.78
N PHE A 148 2.51 -15.99 8.08
CA PHE A 148 2.98 -14.64 8.34
C PHE A 148 2.88 -13.75 7.09
N ILE A 149 3.27 -14.27 5.93
CA ILE A 149 3.16 -13.57 4.64
C ILE A 149 1.70 -13.23 4.33
N GLU A 150 0.78 -14.19 4.46
CA GLU A 150 -0.65 -14.02 4.19
C GLU A 150 -1.29 -13.00 5.17
N VAL A 151 -0.90 -12.98 6.44
CA VAL A 151 -1.30 -11.92 7.38
C VAL A 151 -0.79 -10.55 6.91
N GLY A 152 0.43 -10.50 6.36
CA GLY A 152 0.99 -9.30 5.73
C GLY A 152 0.16 -8.82 4.54
N PHE A 153 -0.36 -9.73 3.70
CA PHE A 153 -1.27 -9.39 2.60
C PHE A 153 -2.58 -8.82 3.11
N ILE A 154 -3.23 -9.46 4.09
CA ILE A 154 -4.46 -8.93 4.73
C ILE A 154 -4.26 -7.50 5.25
N LEU A 155 -3.15 -7.24 5.96
CA LEU A 155 -2.82 -5.89 6.44
C LEU A 155 -2.61 -4.90 5.28
N GLY A 156 -1.95 -5.34 4.20
CA GLY A 156 -1.75 -4.58 2.98
C GLY A 156 -3.08 -4.22 2.28
N GLU A 157 -3.98 -5.18 2.15
CA GLU A 157 -5.30 -5.00 1.53
C GLU A 157 -6.16 -4.01 2.30
N ILE A 158 -6.26 -4.19 3.63
CA ILE A 158 -7.04 -3.30 4.50
C ILE A 158 -6.45 -1.89 4.48
N SER A 159 -5.13 -1.76 4.63
CA SER A 159 -4.48 -0.45 4.66
C SER A 159 -4.54 0.28 3.32
N THR A 160 -4.42 -0.44 2.20
CA THR A 160 -4.56 0.13 0.85
C THR A 160 -6.00 0.58 0.58
N THR A 161 -6.99 -0.21 1.00
CA THR A 161 -8.41 0.18 0.93
C THR A 161 -8.67 1.46 1.72
N LEU A 162 -8.08 1.58 2.91
CA LEU A 162 -8.16 2.78 3.73
C LEU A 162 -7.56 3.99 3.00
N VAL A 163 -6.41 3.83 2.36
CA VAL A 163 -5.80 4.88 1.53
C VAL A 163 -6.75 5.33 0.41
N VAL A 164 -7.39 4.39 -0.29
CA VAL A 164 -8.38 4.71 -1.35
C VAL A 164 -9.56 5.52 -0.80
N TYR A 165 -10.13 5.10 0.33
CA TYR A 165 -11.24 5.81 0.96
C TYR A 165 -10.86 7.23 1.40
N LEU A 166 -9.65 7.42 1.91
CA LEU A 166 -9.16 8.74 2.31
C LEU A 166 -8.85 9.62 1.09
N TRP A 167 -8.11 9.11 0.10
CA TRP A 167 -7.78 9.86 -1.11
C TRP A 167 -8.97 10.17 -1.99
N ASN A 168 -10.07 9.43 -1.90
CA ASN A 168 -11.29 9.76 -2.63
C ASN A 168 -11.85 11.14 -2.21
N ASN A 169 -11.68 11.51 -0.94
CA ASN A 169 -12.20 12.76 -0.36
C ASN A 169 -11.19 13.92 -0.38
N VAL A 170 -9.89 13.62 -0.52
CA VAL A 170 -8.82 14.62 -0.50
C VAL A 170 -8.41 14.97 -1.96
N PRO A 171 -8.41 16.24 -2.37
CA PRO A 171 -7.94 16.62 -3.69
C PRO A 171 -6.43 16.36 -3.80
N ALA A 172 -5.94 16.17 -5.01
CA ALA A 172 -4.52 15.93 -5.19
C ALA A 172 -3.71 17.21 -4.91
N PRO A 173 -2.46 17.09 -4.42
CA PRO A 173 -1.69 18.23 -3.88
C PRO A 173 -1.22 19.23 -4.96
N TRP A 174 -1.61 19.06 -6.22
CA TRP A 174 -1.15 19.84 -7.37
C TRP A 174 -1.47 21.33 -7.26
N ARG A 175 -2.57 21.71 -6.59
CA ARG A 175 -3.02 23.11 -6.53
C ARG A 175 -2.26 24.00 -5.56
N GLU A 176 -1.49 23.45 -4.62
CA GLU A 176 -0.86 24.26 -3.55
C GLU A 176 0.61 23.94 -3.25
N SER A 177 1.23 23.00 -3.98
CA SER A 177 2.59 22.57 -3.67
C SER A 177 3.66 23.59 -4.10
N ARG A 178 3.94 24.56 -3.23
CA ARG A 178 5.12 25.45 -3.30
C ARG A 178 6.48 24.71 -3.20
N LEU A 179 6.48 23.38 -3.07
CA LEU A 179 7.66 22.54 -2.80
C LEU A 179 7.75 21.34 -3.78
N PRO A 180 8.64 21.35 -4.78
CA PRO A 180 8.71 20.31 -5.82
C PRO A 180 8.93 18.90 -5.27
N ALA A 181 9.61 18.76 -4.14
CA ALA A 181 9.89 17.46 -3.55
C ALA A 181 8.65 16.76 -2.95
N ARG A 182 7.63 17.51 -2.49
CA ARG A 182 6.37 16.92 -1.99
C ARG A 182 5.50 16.39 -3.12
N HIS A 183 5.45 17.16 -4.21
CA HIS A 183 4.83 16.72 -5.46
C HIS A 183 5.51 15.45 -5.96
N LEU A 184 6.84 15.44 -6.03
CA LEU A 184 7.58 14.24 -6.42
C LEU A 184 7.29 13.04 -5.49
N ALA A 185 7.22 13.25 -4.18
CA ALA A 185 6.87 12.18 -3.24
C ALA A 185 5.47 11.62 -3.50
N TYR A 186 4.46 12.48 -3.69
CA TYR A 186 3.09 12.06 -4.05
C TYR A 186 3.07 11.28 -5.37
N THR A 187 3.75 11.81 -6.38
CA THR A 187 3.93 11.22 -7.71
C THR A 187 4.58 9.83 -7.63
N LEU A 188 5.71 9.68 -6.94
CA LEU A 188 6.35 8.37 -6.81
C LEU A 188 5.49 7.39 -5.99
N THR A 189 4.78 7.88 -4.97
CA THR A 189 3.89 7.05 -4.15
C THR A 189 2.77 6.43 -4.99
N LEU A 190 2.06 7.22 -5.79
CA LEU A 190 1.00 6.71 -6.66
C LEU A 190 1.55 5.75 -7.71
N ILE A 191 2.70 6.04 -8.34
CA ILE A 191 3.33 5.11 -9.30
C ILE A 191 3.61 3.76 -8.62
N VAL A 192 4.20 3.76 -7.43
CA VAL A 192 4.50 2.52 -6.71
C VAL A 192 3.22 1.76 -6.37
N PHE A 193 2.16 2.44 -5.92
CA PHE A 193 0.86 1.79 -5.71
C PHE A 193 0.28 1.19 -7.00
N ILE A 194 0.35 1.92 -8.12
CA ILE A 194 -0.12 1.43 -9.42
C ILE A 194 0.64 0.18 -9.82
N LEU A 195 1.98 0.21 -9.78
CA LEU A 195 2.82 -0.90 -10.20
C LEU A 195 2.64 -2.13 -9.31
N GLU A 196 2.56 -1.94 -7.99
CA GLU A 196 2.36 -3.02 -7.03
C GLU A 196 1.01 -3.72 -7.25
N ASN A 197 -0.08 -2.95 -7.33
CA ASN A 197 -1.41 -3.51 -7.53
C ASN A 197 -1.57 -4.09 -8.95
N LEU A 198 -0.91 -3.52 -9.96
CA LEU A 198 -0.89 -4.08 -11.31
C LEU A 198 -0.17 -5.44 -11.33
N TYR A 199 0.99 -5.54 -10.67
CA TYR A 199 1.72 -6.79 -10.59
C TYR A 199 0.92 -7.86 -9.86
N LEU A 200 0.36 -7.54 -8.68
CA LEU A 200 -0.48 -8.48 -7.92
C LEU A 200 -1.72 -8.90 -8.71
N PHE A 201 -2.37 -7.98 -9.43
CA PHE A 201 -3.47 -8.34 -10.34
C PHE A 201 -3.04 -9.37 -11.39
N ILE A 202 -1.90 -9.14 -12.06
CA ILE A 202 -1.38 -10.06 -13.09
C ILE A 202 -1.03 -11.41 -12.46
N LEU A 203 -0.33 -11.41 -11.32
CA LEU A 203 0.08 -12.62 -10.62
C LEU A 203 -1.14 -13.45 -10.21
N MET A 204 -2.10 -12.87 -9.49
CA MET A 204 -3.29 -13.58 -9.00
C MET A 204 -4.19 -14.04 -10.15
N SER A 205 -4.33 -13.24 -11.20
CA SER A 205 -5.08 -13.64 -12.40
C SER A 205 -4.44 -14.84 -13.10
N THR A 206 -3.10 -14.84 -13.20
CA THR A 206 -2.35 -15.94 -13.80
C THR A 206 -2.43 -17.18 -12.91
N GLN A 207 -2.30 -17.02 -11.59
CA GLN A 207 -2.46 -18.11 -10.63
C GLN A 207 -3.85 -18.75 -10.72
N ALA A 208 -4.91 -17.94 -10.74
CA ALA A 208 -6.28 -18.42 -10.90
C ALA A 208 -6.49 -19.13 -12.25
N ALA A 209 -5.95 -18.60 -13.35
CA ALA A 209 -6.09 -19.19 -14.69
C ALA A 209 -5.39 -20.54 -14.84
N PHE A 210 -4.29 -20.77 -14.12
CA PHE A 210 -3.53 -22.02 -14.15
C PHE A 210 -3.80 -22.93 -12.94
N GLU A 211 -4.84 -22.64 -12.16
CA GLU A 211 -5.21 -23.38 -10.94
C GLU A 211 -4.05 -23.50 -9.92
N VAL A 212 -3.13 -22.53 -9.92
CA VAL A 212 -2.07 -22.40 -8.93
C VAL A 212 -2.64 -21.64 -7.74
N THR A 213 -2.59 -22.23 -6.55
CA THR A 213 -3.11 -21.63 -5.32
C THR A 213 -2.09 -21.73 -4.20
N GLY A 214 -2.23 -20.86 -3.19
CA GLY A 214 -1.47 -20.95 -1.95
C GLY A 214 -1.83 -22.16 -1.07
N VAL A 215 -2.93 -22.85 -1.38
CA VAL A 215 -3.53 -23.89 -0.52
C VAL A 215 -2.68 -25.17 -0.48
N ASN A 216 -2.41 -25.67 0.72
CA ASN A 216 -1.74 -26.94 0.92
C ASN A 216 -2.57 -28.14 0.43
N ASN A 217 -1.92 -29.05 -0.32
CA ASN A 217 -2.55 -30.25 -0.86
C ASN A 217 -3.87 -29.94 -1.58
N PHE A 218 -3.92 -28.86 -2.36
CA PHE A 218 -5.14 -28.38 -3.04
C PHE A 218 -5.95 -29.51 -3.69
N ARG A 219 -5.29 -30.43 -4.41
CA ARG A 219 -5.93 -31.59 -5.08
C ARG A 219 -6.62 -32.59 -4.15
N ARG A 220 -6.26 -32.62 -2.85
CA ARG A 220 -6.87 -33.50 -1.83
C ARG A 220 -7.97 -32.79 -1.03
N THR A 221 -8.15 -31.48 -1.20
CA THR A 221 -9.23 -30.75 -0.52
C THR A 221 -10.60 -31.14 -1.10
N PRO A 222 -11.70 -31.01 -0.36
CA PRO A 222 -13.05 -31.29 -0.87
C PRO A 222 -13.37 -30.46 -2.12
N SER A 223 -14.07 -31.03 -3.10
CA SER A 223 -14.36 -30.38 -4.39
C SER A 223 -15.06 -29.02 -4.25
N ALA A 224 -15.97 -28.89 -3.28
CA ALA A 224 -16.62 -27.61 -2.97
C ALA A 224 -15.62 -26.55 -2.50
N LEU A 225 -14.66 -26.92 -1.64
CA LEU A 225 -13.63 -26.02 -1.15
C LEU A 225 -12.64 -25.64 -2.26
N GLN A 226 -12.32 -26.56 -3.17
CA GLN A 226 -11.52 -26.27 -4.36
C GLN A 226 -12.19 -25.21 -5.23
N ALA A 227 -13.48 -25.40 -5.55
CA ALA A 227 -14.24 -24.46 -6.37
C ALA A 227 -14.33 -23.08 -5.70
N ILE A 228 -14.63 -23.02 -4.39
CA ILE A 228 -14.65 -21.76 -3.64
C ILE A 228 -13.28 -21.09 -3.69
N THR A 229 -12.19 -21.82 -3.44
CA THR A 229 -10.83 -21.26 -3.44
C THR A 229 -10.47 -20.65 -4.79
N LEU A 230 -10.80 -21.32 -5.91
CA LEU A 230 -10.53 -20.80 -7.25
C LEU A 230 -11.33 -19.52 -7.54
N VAL A 231 -12.61 -19.51 -7.18
CA VAL A 231 -13.48 -18.33 -7.36
C VAL A 231 -12.97 -17.16 -6.53
N VAL A 232 -12.61 -17.39 -5.28
CA VAL A 232 -12.16 -16.35 -4.36
C VAL A 232 -10.76 -15.84 -4.74
N ASN A 233 -9.84 -16.70 -5.22
CA ASN A 233 -8.55 -16.31 -5.81
C ASN A 233 -8.74 -15.41 -7.05
N ALA A 234 -9.60 -15.82 -7.98
CA ALA A 234 -9.91 -15.00 -9.16
C ALA A 234 -10.54 -13.65 -8.77
N ALA A 235 -11.40 -13.64 -7.76
CA ALA A 235 -12.03 -12.43 -7.27
C ALA A 235 -11.06 -11.52 -6.50
N GLU A 236 -10.08 -12.06 -5.80
CA GLU A 236 -8.98 -11.29 -5.20
C GLU A 236 -8.17 -10.55 -6.28
N ALA A 237 -7.92 -11.17 -7.44
CA ALA A 237 -7.31 -10.42 -8.55
C ALA A 237 -8.12 -9.17 -8.93
N THR A 238 -9.46 -9.26 -8.91
CA THR A 238 -10.32 -8.09 -9.19
C THR A 238 -10.21 -6.98 -8.15
N PHE A 239 -9.87 -7.32 -6.90
CA PHE A 239 -9.58 -6.34 -5.86
C PHE A 239 -8.32 -5.53 -6.22
N TYR A 240 -7.21 -6.21 -6.56
CA TYR A 240 -5.98 -5.54 -6.98
C TYR A 240 -6.17 -4.70 -8.24
N TYR A 241 -6.98 -5.18 -9.20
CA TYR A 241 -7.36 -4.39 -10.37
C TYR A 241 -8.13 -3.11 -9.98
N ALA A 242 -9.09 -3.19 -9.06
CA ALA A 242 -9.86 -2.03 -8.61
C ALA A 242 -8.97 -0.99 -7.91
N MET A 243 -8.01 -1.44 -7.08
CA MET A 243 -7.02 -0.57 -6.45
C MET A 243 -6.13 0.11 -7.48
N MET A 244 -5.55 -0.66 -8.41
CA MET A 244 -4.74 -0.12 -9.51
C MET A 244 -5.51 0.92 -10.32
N LYS A 245 -6.76 0.61 -10.71
CA LYS A 245 -7.63 1.53 -11.47
C LYS A 245 -7.89 2.82 -10.70
N PHE A 246 -8.12 2.74 -9.39
CA PHE A 246 -8.31 3.94 -8.57
C PHE A 246 -7.06 4.82 -8.58
N PHE A 247 -5.87 4.26 -8.31
CA PHE A 247 -4.63 5.03 -8.28
C PHE A 247 -4.25 5.60 -9.65
N TRP A 248 -4.50 4.83 -10.72
CA TRP A 248 -4.35 5.29 -12.10
C TRP A 248 -5.25 6.51 -12.37
N ASN A 249 -6.54 6.42 -12.03
CA ASN A 249 -7.44 7.55 -12.20
C ASN A 249 -7.04 8.75 -11.33
N LYS A 250 -6.57 8.51 -10.11
CA LYS A 250 -6.08 9.57 -9.20
C LYS A 250 -4.81 10.27 -9.71
N TRP A 251 -4.03 9.58 -10.54
CA TRP A 251 -2.88 10.17 -11.21
C TRP A 251 -3.27 11.23 -12.23
N PHE A 252 -4.31 10.96 -13.03
CA PHE A 252 -4.69 11.77 -14.18
C PHE A 252 -5.88 12.72 -13.92
N ASP A 253 -6.79 12.38 -13.01
CA ASP A 253 -7.99 13.16 -12.71
C ASP A 253 -7.86 13.88 -11.35
N ASP A 254 -7.99 15.20 -11.40
CA ASP A 254 -7.89 16.12 -10.25
C ASP A 254 -9.16 16.11 -9.37
N ARG A 255 -10.24 15.45 -9.83
CA ARG A 255 -11.53 15.51 -9.13
C ARG A 255 -11.52 14.72 -7.82
N ARG A 256 -12.13 15.32 -6.79
CA ARG A 256 -12.68 14.57 -5.65
C ARG A 256 -13.75 13.61 -6.18
N ASN A 257 -13.96 12.49 -5.49
CA ASN A 257 -15.02 11.51 -5.78
C ASN A 257 -14.84 10.62 -7.03
N LEU A 258 -13.69 9.99 -7.20
CA LEU A 258 -13.48 8.97 -8.24
C LEU A 258 -14.39 7.73 -8.06
N LEU A 259 -14.96 7.55 -6.87
CA LEU A 259 -15.99 6.55 -6.59
C LEU A 259 -17.39 6.91 -7.13
N ILE A 260 -17.60 8.09 -7.74
CA ILE A 260 -18.89 8.56 -8.28
C ILE A 260 -19.06 8.28 -9.79
N ASN A 261 -17.99 8.32 -10.59
CA ASN A 261 -18.13 8.37 -12.05
C ASN A 261 -18.19 6.98 -12.71
N ASP A 262 -19.38 6.55 -13.10
CA ASP A 262 -19.62 5.31 -13.87
C ASP A 262 -19.06 5.32 -15.31
N ASN A 263 -18.57 6.47 -15.79
CA ASN A 263 -18.10 6.63 -17.17
C ASN A 263 -16.60 6.99 -17.24
N VAL A 264 -15.70 6.05 -16.91
CA VAL A 264 -14.35 5.87 -17.49
C VAL A 264 -13.88 4.42 -17.28
#